data_AF-A0A5C7Q5S4-F1
#
_entry.id   AF-A0A5C7Q5S4-F1
#
_cell.length_a   1.000
_cell.length_b   1.000
_cell.length_c   1.000
_cell.angle_alpha   90.00
_cell.angle_beta   90.00
_cell.angle_gamma   90.00
#
_symmetry.space_group_name_H-M   'P 1'
#
loop_
_entity.id
_entity.type
_entity.pdbx_description
1 polymer ?
#
loop_
_entity_poly.entity_id
_entity_poly.type
_entity_poly.pdbx_seq_one_letter_code
_entity_poly.pdbx_strand_id
1 'polypeptide(L)' 'MSLPPLLRDRLRLPVVASPLFIISNPDLVIAQCKAGIVGSFPALNARPKELFEEWLQKIT' A
#
# COMPACT_ATOMS: atom_id res chain seq x y z
N MET A 1 -16.70 -7.98 14.15
CA MET A 1 -16.58 -6.51 13.98
C MET A 1 -16.94 -6.16 12.55
N SER A 2 -17.79 -5.15 12.34
CA SER A 2 -18.13 -4.66 11.01
C SER A 2 -17.06 -3.69 10.50
N LEU A 3 -16.71 -3.77 9.21
CA LEU A 3 -15.81 -2.81 8.59
C LEU A 3 -16.46 -1.42 8.48
N PRO A 4 -15.68 -0.33 8.64
CA PRO A 4 -16.13 1.02 8.31
C PRO A 4 -16.67 1.09 6.87
N PRO A 5 -17.71 1.89 6.59
CA PRO A 5 -18.30 1.99 5.25
C PRO A 5 -17.29 2.26 4.13
N LEU A 6 -16.30 3.11 4.40
CA LEU A 6 -15.22 3.45 3.45
C LEU A 6 -14.39 2.24 2.96
N LEU A 7 -14.35 1.16 3.74
CA LEU A 7 -13.54 -0.03 3.46
C LEU A 7 -14.37 -1.24 3.04
N ARG A 8 -15.69 -1.22 3.33
CA ARG A 8 -16.58 -2.39 3.19
C ARG A 8 -16.60 -2.95 1.77
N ASP A 9 -16.74 -2.08 0.78
CA ASP A 9 -16.88 -2.49 -0.63
C ASP A 9 -15.58 -2.36 -1.43
N ARG A 10 -14.47 -2.03 -0.76
CA ARG A 10 -13.15 -1.82 -1.40
C ARG A 10 -12.15 -2.95 -1.13
N LEU A 11 -12.42 -3.79 -0.14
CA LEU A 11 -11.52 -4.86 0.29
C LEU A 11 -12.17 -6.24 0.08
N ARG A 12 -11.41 -7.16 -0.53
CA ARG A 12 -11.75 -8.58 -0.61
C ARG A 12 -11.48 -9.28 0.72
N LEU A 13 -10.41 -8.89 1.42
CA LEU A 13 -10.07 -9.37 2.75
C LEU A 13 -9.76 -8.17 3.66
N PRO A 14 -10.23 -8.15 4.92
CA PRO A 14 -10.01 -7.06 5.85
C PRO A 14 -8.60 -7.10 6.46
N VAL A 15 -7.57 -7.04 5.62
CA VAL A 15 -6.17 -7.15 6.03
C VAL A 15 -5.33 -6.01 5.47
N VAL A 16 -4.30 -5.65 6.25
CA VAL A 16 -3.27 -4.69 5.86
C VAL A 16 -1.96 -5.44 5.74
N ALA A 17 -1.31 -5.34 4.59
CA ALA A 17 0.03 -5.88 4.42
C ALA A 17 1.01 -5.07 5.30
N SER A 18 1.77 -5.76 6.17
CA SER A 18 2.73 -5.10 7.04
C SER A 18 3.79 -4.36 6.21
N PRO A 19 4.19 -3.14 6.59
CA PRO A 19 5.24 -2.41 5.90
C PRO A 19 6.60 -3.06 6.20
N LEU A 20 7.28 -3.54 5.16
CA LEU A 20 8.58 -4.20 5.26
C LEU A 20 9.67 -3.25 4.77
N PHE A 21 10.63 -2.95 5.64
CA PHE A 21 11.79 -2.14 5.28
C PHE A 21 12.57 -2.82 4.15
N ILE A 22 12.97 -2.05 3.14
CA ILE A 22 13.62 -2.49 1.88
C ILE A 22 12.70 -3.32 0.96
N ILE A 23 11.86 -4.20 1.48
CA ILE A 23 11.05 -5.14 0.68
C ILE A 23 9.80 -4.48 0.08
N SER A 24 9.05 -3.72 0.87
CA SER A 24 7.82 -3.09 0.39
C SER A 24 8.14 -1.95 -0.58
N ASN A 25 7.73 -2.10 -1.84
CA ASN A 25 7.93 -1.14 -2.92
C ASN A 25 6.60 -0.86 -3.67
N PRO A 26 6.58 0.08 -4.63
CA PRO A 26 5.34 0.44 -5.33
C PRO A 26 4.70 -0.73 -6.06
N ASP A 27 5.48 -1.60 -6.71
CA ASP A 27 4.94 -2.72 -7.49
C ASP A 27 4.24 -3.74 -6.57
N LEU A 28 4.82 -4.03 -5.40
CA LEU A 28 4.20 -4.88 -4.40
C LEU A 28 2.90 -4.25 -3.86
N VAL A 29 2.92 -2.96 -3.54
CA VAL A 29 1.76 -2.25 -3.00
C VAL A 29 0.63 -2.19 -4.01
N ILE A 30 0.93 -1.94 -5.29
CA ILE A 30 -0.04 -1.95 -6.39
C ILE A 30 -0.65 -3.35 -6.53
N ALA A 31 0.16 -4.40 -6.49
CA ALA A 31 -0.33 -5.78 -6.57
C ALA A 31 -1.26 -6.13 -5.39
N GLN A 32 -0.90 -5.71 -4.17
CA GLN A 32 -1.71 -5.89 -2.96
C GLN A 32 -3.05 -5.16 -3.06
N CYS A 33 -3.05 -3.89 -3.46
CA CYS A 33 -4.26 -3.10 -3.67
C CYS A 33 -5.17 -3.75 -4.73
N LYS A 34 -4.61 -4.22 -5.86
CA LYS A 34 -5.35 -4.94 -6.91
C LYS A 34 -5.90 -6.28 -6.43
N ALA A 35 -5.22 -6.95 -5.50
CA ALA A 35 -5.70 -8.19 -4.88
C ALA A 35 -6.85 -7.97 -3.87
N GLY A 36 -7.19 -6.71 -3.56
CA GLY A 36 -8.28 -6.34 -2.67
C GLY A 36 -7.87 -6.33 -1.19
N ILE A 37 -6.62 -6.00 -0.89
CA ILE A 37 -6.14 -5.74 0.48
C ILE A 37 -5.49 -4.36 0.57
N VAL A 38 -5.23 -3.86 1.76
CA VAL A 38 -4.51 -2.59 1.93
C VAL A 38 -3.00 -2.84 1.78
N GLY A 39 -2.39 -2.26 0.75
CA GLY A 39 -0.93 -2.26 0.58
C GLY A 39 -0.26 -1.17 1.42
N SER A 40 0.96 -1.42 1.89
CA SER A 40 1.74 -0.43 2.64
C SER A 40 3.25 -0.58 2.46
N PHE A 41 3.98 0.52 2.64
CA PHE A 41 5.44 0.57 2.59
C PHE A 41 5.98 1.67 3.52
N PRO A 42 7.17 1.50 4.13
CA PRO A 42 7.84 2.59 4.83
C PRO A 42 8.23 3.70 3.84
N ALA A 43 7.92 4.96 4.17
CA ALA A 43 8.38 6.11 3.36
C ALA A 43 9.91 6.13 3.21
N LEU A 44 10.64 5.63 4.23
CA LEU A 44 12.09 5.47 4.20
C LEU A 44 12.60 4.49 3.13
N ASN A 45 11.76 3.68 2.47
CA ASN A 45 12.19 2.83 1.36
C ASN A 45 12.43 3.64 0.08
N ALA A 46 11.74 4.76 -0.10
CA ALA A 46 11.99 5.68 -1.19
C ALA A 46 13.26 6.49 -0.88
N ARG A 47 14.35 6.11 -1.56
CA ARG A 47 15.68 6.71 -1.37
C ARG A 47 16.26 7.07 -2.74
N PRO A 48 16.62 8.34 -2.99
CA PRO A 48 16.60 9.47 -2.05
C PRO A 48 15.17 9.96 -1.72
N LYS A 49 15.01 10.93 -0.80
CA LYS A 49 13.69 11.34 -0.25
C LYS A 49 12.72 11.79 -1.34
N GLU A 50 13.24 12.41 -2.39
CA GLU A 50 12.50 12.95 -3.52
C GLU A 50 11.74 11.86 -4.28
N LEU A 51 12.29 10.63 -4.27
CA LEU A 51 11.67 9.45 -4.89
C LEU A 51 10.32 9.08 -4.25
N PHE A 52 10.04 9.56 -3.03
CA PHE A 52 8.78 9.27 -2.36
C PHE A 52 7.58 9.84 -3.12
N GLU A 53 7.71 11.04 -3.66
CA GLU A 53 6.66 11.67 -4.48
C GLU A 53 6.43 10.88 -5.78
N GLU A 54 7.50 10.46 -6.45
CA GLU A 54 7.41 9.62 -7.65
C GLU A 54 6.72 8.28 -7.37
N TRP A 55 6.99 7.68 -6.21
CA TRP A 55 6.34 6.44 -5.78
C TRP A 55 4.84 6.63 -5.54
N LEU A 56 4.43 7.75 -4.93
CA LEU A 56 3.02 8.06 -4.74
C LEU A 56 2.31 8.25 -6.09
N GLN A 57 2.90 9.01 -7.01
CA GLN A 57 2.38 9.22 -8.36
C GLN A 57 2.27 7.92 -9.16
N LYS A 58 3.14 6.94 -8.93
CA LYS A 58 3.06 5.62 -9.56
C LYS A 58 1.87 4.79 -9.05
N ILE A 59 1.40 5.03 -7.82
CA ILE A 59 0.36 4.24 -7.16
C ILE A 59 -1.05 4.79 -7.42
N THR A 60 -1.20 6.12 -7.49
CA THR A 60 -2.47 6.83 -7.67
C THR A 60 -2.76 7.16 -9.13
#